data_AF-A0A370K558-F1
#
_entry.id   AF-A0A370K558-F1
#
_cell.length_a   1.000
_cell.length_b   1.000
_cell.length_c   1.000
_cell.angle_alpha   90.00
_cell.angle_beta   90.00
_cell.angle_gamma   90.00
#
_symmetry.space_group_name_H-M   'P 1'
#
loop_
_entity.id
_entity.type
_entity.pdbx_description
1 polymer ?
#
loop_
_entity_poly.entity_id
_entity_poly.type
_entity_poly.pdbx_seq_one_letter_code
_entity_poly.pdbx_strand_id
1 'polypeptide(L)'
;MKVDADNAIAQAICTSKALWEQSGAATEDGLLSRATASSMTHSATEAAIALQEAVEVFGPRLLPAQFKCARECIIDLETLASLAALVMTHDLKPATTIYLAHAIRCTAEKSVNNLMRAAWVLP
;
A
#
# COMPACT_ATOMS: atom_id res chain seq x y z
N MET A 1 -1.83 20.76 10.11
CA MET A 1 -2.22 20.29 8.77
C MET A 1 -3.66 19.83 8.86
N LYS A 2 -4.54 20.22 7.92
CA LYS A 2 -5.94 19.74 7.94
C LYS A 2 -5.90 18.33 7.36
N VAL A 3 -6.16 17.31 8.17
CA VAL A 3 -6.26 15.93 7.69
C VAL A 3 -7.51 15.84 6.82
N ASP A 4 -7.33 15.43 5.57
CA ASP A 4 -8.40 15.26 4.59
C ASP A 4 -8.53 13.76 4.31
N ALA A 5 -9.63 13.17 4.79
CA ALA A 5 -9.85 11.73 4.67
C ALA A 5 -10.01 11.28 3.21
N ASP A 6 -10.65 12.09 2.36
CA ASP A 6 -10.81 11.78 0.94
C ASP A 6 -9.45 11.73 0.27
N ASN A 7 -8.59 12.71 0.59
CA ASN A 7 -7.23 12.76 0.06
C ASN A 7 -6.38 11.58 0.56
N ALA A 8 -6.48 11.20 1.83
CA ALA A 8 -5.74 10.06 2.38
C ALA A 8 -6.16 8.72 1.76
N ILE A 9 -7.46 8.51 1.55
CA ILE A 9 -7.99 7.31 0.86
C ILE A 9 -7.55 7.30 -0.60
N ALA A 10 -7.68 8.43 -1.31
CA ALA A 10 -7.26 8.54 -2.69
C ALA A 10 -5.76 8.28 -2.85
N GLN A 11 -4.94 8.83 -1.94
CA GLN A 11 -3.50 8.56 -1.89
C GLN A 11 -3.22 7.07 -1.67
N ALA A 12 -3.87 6.43 -0.70
CA ALA A 12 -3.72 5.00 -0.45
C ALA A 12 -4.07 4.13 -1.67
N ILE A 13 -5.14 4.47 -2.39
CA ILE A 13 -5.54 3.80 -3.64
C ILE A 13 -4.49 4.01 -4.73
N CYS A 14 -4.08 5.27 -4.98
CA CYS A 14 -3.10 5.62 -6.01
C CYS A 14 -1.75 4.95 -5.75
N THR A 15 -1.26 4.99 -4.50
CA THR A 15 -0.02 4.32 -4.11
C THR A 15 -0.15 2.81 -4.30
N SER A 16 -1.23 2.18 -3.83
CA SER A 16 -1.41 0.73 -4.01
C SER A 16 -1.46 0.35 -5.50
N LYS A 17 -2.13 1.12 -6.36
CA LYS A 17 -2.13 0.90 -7.81
C LYS A 17 -0.73 1.04 -8.42
N ALA A 18 0.00 2.10 -8.08
CA ALA A 18 1.34 2.30 -8.59
C ALA A 18 2.28 1.14 -8.20
N LEU A 19 2.17 0.64 -6.97
CA LEU A 19 2.94 -0.52 -6.51
C LEU A 19 2.53 -1.81 -7.24
N TRP A 20 1.24 -2.00 -7.53
CA TRP A 20 0.74 -3.13 -8.32
C TRP A 20 1.29 -3.13 -9.76
N GLU A 21 1.35 -1.96 -10.40
CA GLU A 21 1.90 -1.79 -11.75
C GLU A 21 3.42 -2.03 -11.76
N GLN A 22 4.15 -1.40 -10.85
CA GLN A 22 5.61 -1.53 -10.74
C GLN A 22 6.05 -2.96 -10.42
N SER A 23 5.32 -3.65 -9.54
CA SER A 23 5.59 -5.06 -9.22
C SER A 23 5.23 -6.02 -10.35
N GLY A 24 4.25 -5.66 -11.20
CA GLY A 24 3.97 -6.38 -12.44
C GLY A 24 5.19 -6.42 -13.37
N ALA A 25 5.74 -5.25 -13.68
CA ALA A 25 6.95 -5.15 -14.51
C ALA A 25 8.14 -5.91 -13.90
N ALA A 26 8.35 -5.79 -12.58
CA ALA A 26 9.43 -6.49 -11.89
C ALA A 26 9.28 -8.03 -11.89
N THR A 27 8.05 -8.53 -11.99
CA THR A 27 7.78 -9.98 -12.09
C THR A 27 8.16 -10.52 -13.46
N GLU A 28 7.93 -9.74 -14.52
CA GLU A 28 8.26 -10.09 -15.91
C GLU A 28 9.78 -10.04 -16.15
N ASP A 29 10.45 -9.01 -15.65
CA ASP A 29 11.88 -8.79 -15.85
C ASP A 29 12.77 -9.54 -14.84
N GLY A 30 12.17 -10.09 -13.77
CA GLY A 30 12.88 -10.76 -12.68
C GLY A 30 13.78 -9.83 -11.86
N LEU A 31 13.54 -8.52 -11.94
CA LEU A 31 14.38 -7.48 -11.38
C LEU A 31 13.52 -6.42 -10.68
N LEU A 32 13.79 -6.20 -9.40
CA LEU A 32 13.30 -5.04 -8.65
C LEU A 32 14.51 -4.25 -8.20
N SER A 33 14.75 -3.10 -8.84
CA SER A 33 15.91 -2.28 -8.51
C SER A 33 15.80 -1.73 -7.09
N ARG A 34 16.95 -1.50 -6.42
CA ARG A 34 16.95 -0.88 -5.08
C ARG A 34 16.32 0.50 -5.07
N ALA A 35 16.46 1.27 -6.15
CA ALA A 35 15.84 2.58 -6.28
C ALA A 35 14.31 2.47 -6.34
N THR A 36 13.79 1.53 -7.13
CA THR A 36 12.35 1.24 -7.20
C THR A 36 11.83 0.76 -5.85
N ALA A 37 12.51 -0.21 -5.24
CA ALA A 37 12.16 -0.72 -3.91
C ALA A 37 12.12 0.39 -2.85
N SER A 38 13.13 1.28 -2.84
CA SER A 38 13.16 2.44 -1.93
C SER A 38 11.98 3.38 -2.14
N SER A 39 11.63 3.67 -3.41
CA SER A 39 10.47 4.51 -3.74
C SER A 39 9.15 3.87 -3.29
N MET A 40 9.01 2.55 -3.50
CA MET A 40 7.84 1.79 -3.05
C MET A 40 7.71 1.77 -1.53
N THR A 41 8.81 1.52 -0.81
CA THR A 41 8.84 1.56 0.65
C THR A 41 8.41 2.91 1.18
N HIS A 42 9.00 3.99 0.65
CA HIS A 42 8.67 5.34 1.05
C HIS A 42 7.20 5.68 0.78
N SER A 43 6.73 5.48 -0.45
CA SER A 43 5.36 5.81 -0.86
C SER A 43 4.31 5.02 -0.07
N ALA A 44 4.54 3.72 0.16
CA ALA A 44 3.64 2.90 0.96
C ALA A 44 3.61 3.32 2.43
N THR A 45 4.76 3.69 3.00
CA THR A 45 4.86 4.19 4.38
C THR A 45 4.10 5.51 4.54
N GLU A 46 4.30 6.47 3.63
CA GLU A 46 3.59 7.75 3.68
C GLU A 46 2.08 7.57 3.54
N ALA A 47 1.63 6.70 2.62
CA ALA A 47 0.21 6.39 2.46
C ALA A 47 -0.38 5.72 3.72
N ALA A 48 0.36 4.81 4.36
CA ALA A 48 -0.07 4.17 5.60
C ALA A 48 -0.24 5.20 6.72
N ILE A 49 0.73 6.11 6.88
CA ILE A 49 0.69 7.18 7.88
C ILE A 49 -0.51 8.09 7.63
N ALA A 50 -0.67 8.60 6.39
CA ALA A 50 -1.78 9.49 6.06
C ALA A 50 -3.15 8.84 6.29
N LEU A 51 -3.29 7.56 5.95
CA LEU A 51 -4.52 6.81 6.19
C LEU A 51 -4.76 6.56 7.68
N GLN A 52 -3.71 6.23 8.46
CA GLN A 52 -3.80 6.07 9.91
C GLN A 52 -4.22 7.38 10.59
N GLU A 53 -3.62 8.52 10.23
CA GLU A 53 -4.01 9.84 10.72
C GLU A 53 -5.48 10.15 10.39
N ALA A 54 -5.93 9.84 9.17
CA ALA A 54 -7.34 10.00 8.79
C ALA A 54 -8.27 9.10 9.62
N VAL A 55 -7.89 7.84 9.84
CA VAL A 55 -8.68 6.91 10.67
C VAL A 55 -8.74 7.36 12.13
N GLU A 56 -7.68 7.93 12.68
CA GLU A 56 -7.68 8.47 14.04
C GLU A 56 -8.59 9.69 14.19
N VAL A 57 -8.56 10.60 13.21
CA VAL A 57 -9.35 11.84 13.24
C VAL A 57 -10.83 11.57 12.94
N PHE A 58 -11.13 10.73 11.95
CA PHE A 58 -12.48 10.53 11.43
C PHE A 58 -13.11 9.21 11.89
N GLY A 59 -12.36 8.33 12.56
CA GLY A 59 -12.81 7.01 13.01
C GLY A 59 -14.17 6.98 13.70
N PRO A 60 -14.50 7.90 14.65
CA PRO A 60 -15.82 7.94 15.28
C PRO A 60 -16.99 8.19 14.33
N ARG A 61 -16.73 8.69 13.13
CA ARG A 61 -17.73 8.99 12.09
C ARG A 61 -17.81 7.91 11.02
N LEU A 62 -16.84 6.99 10.97
CA LEU A 62 -16.83 5.88 10.00
C LEU A 62 -17.80 4.79 10.45
N LEU A 63 -18.46 4.16 9.47
CA LEU A 63 -19.19 2.92 9.74
C LEU A 63 -18.21 1.82 10.19
N PRO A 64 -18.63 0.88 11.05
CA PRO A 64 -17.73 -0.18 11.54
C PRO A 64 -17.02 -0.96 10.43
N ALA A 65 -17.70 -1.20 9.30
CA ALA A 65 -17.11 -1.86 8.14
C ALA A 65 -16.04 -1.00 7.46
N GLN A 66 -16.25 0.31 7.33
CA GLN A 66 -15.26 1.25 6.77
C GLN A 66 -14.04 1.36 7.69
N PHE A 67 -14.26 1.48 9.01
CA PHE A 67 -13.18 1.53 9.99
C PHE A 67 -12.32 0.27 9.95
N LYS A 68 -12.97 -0.91 9.96
CA LYS A 68 -12.27 -2.20 9.81
C LYS A 68 -11.50 -2.28 8.51
N CYS A 69 -12.12 -1.89 7.39
CA CYS A 69 -11.47 -1.90 6.08
C CYS A 69 -10.25 -0.98 6.06
N ALA A 70 -10.35 0.24 6.59
CA ALA A 70 -9.24 1.18 6.66
C ALA A 70 -8.06 0.60 7.46
N ARG A 71 -8.34 -0.02 8.61
CA ARG A 71 -7.34 -0.70 9.45
C ARG A 71 -6.64 -1.86 8.71
N GLU A 72 -7.41 -2.67 7.98
CA GLU A 72 -6.83 -3.74 7.16
C GLU A 72 -5.97 -3.19 6.02
N CYS A 73 -6.38 -2.07 5.39
CA CYS A 73 -5.61 -1.45 4.32
C CYS A 73 -4.32 -0.78 4.83
N ILE A 74 -4.31 -0.23 6.04
CA ILE A 74 -3.10 0.27 6.71
C ILE A 74 -2.10 -0.88 6.87
N ILE A 75 -2.56 -2.03 7.37
CA ILE A 75 -1.72 -3.24 7.51
C ILE A 75 -1.19 -3.70 6.13
N ASP A 76 -2.03 -3.68 5.10
CA ASP A 76 -1.61 -4.04 3.75
C ASP A 76 -0.53 -3.06 3.22
N LEU A 77 -0.66 -1.75 3.46
CA LEU A 77 0.35 -0.74 3.10
C LEU A 77 1.66 -0.89 3.87
N GLU A 78 1.62 -1.13 5.18
CA GLU A 78 2.81 -1.41 6.00
C GLU A 78 3.51 -2.70 5.54
N THR A 79 2.72 -3.71 5.15
CA THR A 79 3.23 -4.95 4.57
C THR A 79 3.92 -4.69 3.23
N LEU A 80 3.32 -3.89 2.35
CA LEU A 80 3.94 -3.48 1.09
C LEU A 80 5.28 -2.77 1.32
N ALA A 81 5.33 -1.82 2.27
CA ALA A 81 6.55 -1.11 2.62
C ALA A 81 7.65 -2.07 3.10
N SER A 82 7.28 -3.00 3.98
CA SER A 82 8.18 -4.01 4.54
C SER A 82 8.69 -4.98 3.48
N LEU A 83 7.82 -5.47 2.59
CA LEU A 83 8.21 -6.34 1.48
C LEU A 83 9.20 -5.63 0.55
N ALA A 84 8.92 -4.40 0.15
CA ALA A 84 9.84 -3.63 -0.69
C ALA A 84 11.20 -3.39 0.02
N ALA A 85 11.20 -3.15 1.33
CA ALA A 85 12.42 -2.95 2.11
C ALA A 85 13.32 -4.20 2.16
N LEU A 86 12.76 -5.41 1.99
CA LEU A 86 13.56 -6.64 1.91
C LEU A 86 14.52 -6.64 0.70
N VAL A 87 14.15 -5.99 -0.40
CA VAL A 87 15.04 -5.84 -1.58
C VAL A 87 16.22 -4.91 -1.29
N MET A 88 16.03 -3.94 -0.42
CA MET A 88 17.07 -2.99 -0.05
C MET A 88 18.07 -3.60 0.92
N THR A 89 17.60 -4.47 1.81
CA THR A 89 18.37 -5.04 2.92
C THR A 89 19.09 -6.33 2.56
N HIS A 90 18.57 -7.09 1.59
CA HIS A 90 19.12 -8.37 1.19
C HIS A 90 19.56 -8.37 -0.27
N ASP A 91 20.65 -9.08 -0.57
CA ASP A 91 21.04 -9.39 -1.94
C ASP A 91 20.20 -10.55 -2.46
N LEU A 92 19.03 -10.23 -3.01
CA LEU A 92 18.05 -11.23 -3.42
C LEU A 92 18.43 -11.84 -4.77
N LYS A 93 18.37 -13.17 -4.84
CA LYS A 93 18.48 -13.89 -6.12
C LYS A 93 17.24 -13.59 -6.98
N PRO A 94 17.36 -13.59 -8.32
CA PRO A 94 16.24 -13.27 -9.23
C PRO A 94 14.95 -14.06 -8.94
N ALA A 95 15.05 -15.36 -8.65
CA ALA A 95 13.89 -16.17 -8.29
C ALA A 95 13.16 -15.65 -7.04
N THR A 96 13.90 -15.24 -6.01
CA THR A 96 13.32 -14.64 -4.78
C THR A 96 12.71 -13.28 -5.08
N THR A 97 13.34 -12.48 -5.94
CA THR A 97 12.81 -11.19 -6.40
C THR A 97 11.46 -11.36 -7.12
N ILE A 98 11.30 -12.39 -7.96
CA ILE A 98 10.02 -12.70 -8.63
C ILE A 98 8.94 -13.03 -7.59
N TYR A 99 9.24 -13.90 -6.61
CA TYR A 99 8.26 -14.23 -5.57
C TYR A 99 7.86 -13.01 -4.73
N LEU A 100 8.82 -12.15 -4.43
CA LEU A 100 8.57 -10.93 -3.68
C LEU A 100 7.74 -9.92 -4.49
N ALA A 101 8.06 -9.74 -5.78
CA ALA A 101 7.29 -8.90 -6.68
C ALA A 101 5.84 -9.40 -6.79
N HIS A 102 5.64 -10.72 -6.90
CA HIS A 102 4.31 -11.32 -6.88
C HIS A 102 3.57 -11.06 -5.54
N ALA A 103 4.26 -11.22 -4.40
CA ALA A 103 3.66 -10.94 -3.09
C ALA A 103 3.24 -9.47 -2.96
N ILE A 104 4.09 -8.54 -3.39
CA ILE A 104 3.78 -7.11 -3.44
C ILE A 104 2.54 -6.88 -4.33
N ARG A 105 2.51 -7.48 -5.51
CA ARG A 105 1.41 -7.34 -6.46
C ARG A 105 0.09 -7.79 -5.86
N CYS A 106 0.03 -8.97 -5.26
CA CYS A 106 -1.19 -9.51 -4.64
C CYS A 106 -1.66 -8.65 -3.46
N THR A 107 -0.74 -8.19 -2.59
CA THR A 107 -1.09 -7.33 -1.45
C THR A 107 -1.60 -5.98 -1.92
N ALA A 108 -0.97 -5.40 -2.94
CA ALA A 108 -1.39 -4.13 -3.54
C ALA A 108 -2.77 -4.24 -4.19
N GLU A 109 -3.03 -5.29 -4.95
CA GLU A 109 -4.35 -5.55 -5.55
C GLU A 109 -5.43 -5.72 -4.49
N LYS A 110 -5.15 -6.47 -3.42
CA LYS A 110 -6.07 -6.63 -2.29
C LYS A 110 -6.39 -5.28 -1.64
N SER A 111 -5.37 -4.46 -1.36
CA SER A 111 -5.53 -3.12 -0.78
C SER A 111 -6.42 -2.23 -1.67
N VAL A 112 -6.13 -2.16 -2.97
CA VAL A 112 -6.95 -1.38 -3.93
C VAL A 112 -8.41 -1.85 -3.91
N ASN A 113 -8.64 -3.16 -3.98
CA ASN A 113 -9.99 -3.73 -4.01
C ASN A 113 -10.76 -3.44 -2.73
N ASN A 114 -10.09 -3.53 -1.57
CA ASN A 114 -10.70 -3.22 -0.28
C ASN A 114 -11.07 -1.74 -0.17
N LEU A 115 -10.12 -0.84 -0.47
CA LEU A 115 -10.35 0.60 -0.47
C LEU A 115 -11.47 0.98 -1.46
N MET A 116 -11.50 0.45 -2.67
CA MET A 116 -12.56 0.79 -3.64
C MET A 116 -13.95 0.26 -3.25
N ARG A 117 -14.02 -0.87 -2.53
CA ARG A 117 -15.29 -1.51 -2.14
C ARG A 117 -15.90 -0.95 -0.85
N ALA A 118 -15.12 -0.26 -0.03
CA ALA A 118 -15.55 0.22 1.28
C ALA A 118 -16.67 1.28 1.25
N ALA A 119 -17.10 1.74 0.06
CA ALA A 119 -18.17 2.72 -0.13
C ALA A 119 -18.01 3.91 0.82
N TRP A 120 -16.89 4.63 0.70
CA TRP A 120 -16.57 5.76 1.54
C TRP A 120 -17.65 6.83 1.43
N VAL A 121 -18.29 7.12 2.55
CA VAL A 121 -19.19 8.27 2.70
C VAL A 121 -18.59 9.07 3.85
N LEU A 122 -17.83 10.09 3.50
CA LEU A 122 -17.22 10.99 4.47
C LEU A 122 -18.19 12.16 4.73
N PRO A 123 -18.55 12.44 5.99
CA PRO A 123 -19.50 13.50 6.34
C PRO A 123 -18.91 14.90 6.32
#